data_AF-A0A4R5XHZ3-F1
#
_entry.id   AF-A0A4R5XHZ3-F1
#
_cell.length_a   1.000
_cell.length_b   1.000
_cell.length_c   1.000
_cell.angle_alpha   90.00
_cell.angle_beta   90.00
_cell.angle_gamma   90.00
#
_symmetry.space_group_name_H-M   'P 1'
#
loop_
_entity.id
_entity.type
_entity.pdbx_description
1 polymer ?
#
loop_
_entity_poly.entity_id
_entity_poly.type
_entity_poly.pdbx_seq_one_letter_code
_entity_poly.pdbx_strand_id
1 'polypeptide(L)' 'MLSATEGFEFVDFSQFPCLREVHIRGLIWPNTERDIKKNPRCDSFALCLKKWGIVVYDGSGTPWRERAQIRRGR' A
#
# COMPACT_ATOMS: atom_id res chain seq x y z
N MET A 1 -21.44 1.88 -1.08
CA MET A 1 -20.24 1.42 -0.35
C MET A 1 -19.19 2.49 -0.56
N LEU A 2 -18.89 3.28 0.46
CA LEU A 2 -17.80 4.26 0.40
C LEU A 2 -16.49 3.48 0.29
N SER A 3 -15.70 3.77 -0.74
CA SER A 3 -14.36 3.19 -0.88
C SER A 3 -13.50 3.73 0.26
N ALA A 4 -12.83 2.86 1.02
CA ALA A 4 -11.98 3.29 2.14
C ALA A 4 -10.79 4.19 1.73
N THR A 5 -10.60 4.43 0.43
CA THR A 5 -9.63 5.38 -0.12
C THR A 5 -10.25 6.69 -0.63
N GLU A 6 -11.59 6.81 -0.70
CA GLU A 6 -12.29 8.10 -0.89
C GLU A 6 -11.95 9.00 0.29
N GLY A 7 -10.96 9.88 0.11
CA GLY A 7 -10.41 10.67 1.20
C GLY A 7 -8.93 10.96 1.01
N PHE A 8 -8.12 9.92 0.77
CA PHE A 8 -6.66 10.07 0.66
C PHE A 8 -6.22 10.80 -0.61
N GLU A 9 -7.03 10.75 -1.66
CA GLU A 9 -6.83 11.55 -2.87
C GLU A 9 -6.98 13.06 -2.60
N PHE A 10 -7.68 13.44 -1.52
CA PHE A 10 -7.87 14.83 -1.09
C PHE A 10 -6.85 15.28 -0.05
N VAL A 11 -5.95 14.40 0.39
CA VAL A 11 -4.90 14.75 1.35
C VAL A 11 -3.70 15.30 0.57
N ASP A 12 -3.37 16.56 0.83
CA ASP A 12 -2.15 17.18 0.34
C ASP A 12 -0.95 16.81 1.23
N PHE A 13 -0.18 15.81 0.80
CA PHE A 13 1.00 15.38 1.56
C PHE A 13 2.19 16.34 1.45
N SER A 14 2.12 17.40 0.62
CA SER A 14 3.15 18.44 0.60
C SER A 14 3.27 19.17 1.94
N GLN A 15 2.19 19.19 2.72
CA GLN A 15 2.16 19.76 4.08
C GLN A 15 2.96 18.93 5.10
N PHE A 16 3.37 17.72 4.74
CA PHE A 16 4.16 16.81 5.58
C PHE A 16 5.52 16.53 4.93
N PRO A 17 6.41 17.53 4.82
CA PRO A 17 7.65 17.41 4.04
C PRO A 17 8.62 16.36 4.59
N CYS A 18 8.48 15.97 5.85
CA CYS A 18 9.28 14.95 6.52
C CYS A 18 8.64 13.56 6.51
N LEU A 19 7.39 13.42 6.03
CA LEU A 19 6.74 12.12 5.93
C LEU A 19 7.40 11.32 4.81
N ARG A 20 7.95 10.17 5.17
CA ARG A 20 8.66 9.26 4.27
C ARG A 20 8.10 7.84 4.33
N GLU A 21 7.57 7.45 5.47
CA GLU A 21 7.21 6.06 5.74
C GLU A 21 5.87 5.97 6.50
N VAL A 22 5.06 4.98 6.14
CA VAL A 22 3.81 4.63 6.83
C VAL A 22 3.84 3.14 7.13
N HIS A 23 3.61 2.75 8.39
CA HIS A 23 3.58 1.35 8.80
C HIS A 23 2.16 0.94 9.17
N ILE A 24 1.60 -0.02 8.44
CA ILE A 24 0.27 -0.58 8.72
C ILE A 24 0.45 -1.85 9.54
N ARG A 25 0.19 -1.76 10.85
CA ARG A 25 0.13 -2.94 11.72
C ARG A 25 -1.11 -3.78 11.41
N GLY A 26 -0.98 -5.11 11.47
CA GLY A 26 -2.09 -6.03 11.25
C GLY A 26 -2.43 -6.30 9.77
N LEU A 27 -1.70 -5.69 8.83
CA LEU A 27 -1.72 -6.02 7.42
C LEU A 27 -0.45 -6.80 7.07
N ILE A 28 -0.56 -7.79 6.20
CA ILE A 28 0.57 -8.40 5.50
C ILE A 28 0.28 -8.26 4.01
N TRP A 29 1.27 -7.85 3.22
CA TRP A 29 1.06 -7.71 1.79
C TRP A 29 0.61 -9.04 1.18
N PRO A 30 -0.45 -9.03 0.36
CA PRO A 30 -0.91 -10.23 -0.29
C PRO A 30 0.15 -10.71 -1.29
N ASN A 31 0.68 -11.90 -1.05
CA ASN A 31 1.75 -12.49 -1.86
C ASN A 31 1.23 -13.45 -2.95
N THR A 32 -0.07 -13.73 -2.97
CA THR A 32 -0.71 -14.60 -3.98
C THR A 32 -1.83 -13.87 -4.72
N GLU A 33 -2.08 -14.25 -5.98
CA GLU A 33 -3.21 -13.69 -6.76
C GLU A 33 -4.56 -13.85 -6.05
N ARG A 34 -4.75 -14.94 -5.29
CA ARG A 34 -5.96 -15.19 -4.52
C ARG A 34 -6.14 -14.15 -3.41
N ASP A 35 -5.05 -13.79 -2.73
CA ASP A 35 -5.08 -12.83 -1.64
C ASP A 35 -5.18 -11.39 -2.15
N ILE A 36 -4.57 -11.09 -3.30
CA ILE A 36 -4.72 -9.81 -4.01
C ILE A 36 -6.20 -9.60 -4.38
N LYS A 37 -6.86 -10.61 -4.94
CA LYS A 37 -8.29 -10.54 -5.28
C LYS A 37 -9.19 -10.36 -4.05
N LYS A 38 -8.79 -10.86 -2.88
CA LYS A 38 -9.55 -10.69 -1.64
C LYS A 38 -9.41 -9.28 -1.04
N ASN A 39 -8.33 -8.58 -1.35
CA ASN A 39 -8.03 -7.30 -0.70
C ASN A 39 -7.52 -6.22 -1.69
N PRO A 40 -8.30 -5.88 -2.74
CA PRO A 40 -7.88 -4.91 -3.77
C PRO A 40 -7.66 -3.48 -3.21
N ARG A 41 -8.12 -3.22 -1.98
CA ARG A 41 -8.15 -1.89 -1.37
C ARG A 41 -6.78 -1.43 -0.86
N CYS A 42 -5.89 -2.37 -0.52
CA CYS A 42 -4.56 -2.04 -0.01
C CYS A 42 -3.61 -1.51 -1.09
N ASP A 43 -3.79 -1.95 -2.34
CA ASP A 43 -2.98 -1.51 -3.47
C ASP A 43 -3.24 -0.05 -3.83
N SER A 44 -4.50 0.40 -3.84
CA SER A 44 -4.87 1.78 -4.14
C SER A 44 -4.29 2.79 -3.14
N PHE A 45 -4.28 2.44 -1.85
CA PHE A 45 -3.68 3.28 -0.80
C PHE A 45 -2.18 3.45 -0.98
N ALA A 46 -1.45 2.34 -1.17
CA ALA A 46 -0.01 2.38 -1.33
C ALA A 46 0.41 3.07 -2.65
N LEU A 47 -0.36 2.90 -3.72
CA LEU A 47 -0.20 3.64 -4.98
C LEU A 47 -0.34 5.14 -4.79
N CYS A 48 -1.32 5.60 -3.99
CA CYS A 48 -1.51 7.01 -3.69
C CYS A 48 -0.28 7.61 -2.99
N LEU A 49 0.18 6.98 -1.90
CA LEU A 49 1.33 7.44 -1.12
C LEU A 49 2.65 7.40 -1.91
N LYS A 50 2.82 6.42 -2.79
CA LYS A 50 3.98 6.35 -3.69
C LYS A 50 4.11 7.60 -4.58
N LYS A 51 3.00 8.18 -5.05
CA LYS A 51 3.04 9.43 -5.84
C LYS A 51 3.69 10.58 -5.07
N TRP A 52 3.59 10.55 -3.75
CA TRP A 52 4.16 11.53 -2.84
C TRP A 52 5.56 11.15 -2.32
N GLY A 53 6.16 10.06 -2.84
CA GLY A 53 7.45 9.56 -2.38
C GLY A 53 7.42 8.91 -1.00
N ILE A 54 6.23 8.53 -0.52
CA ILE A 54 6.04 7.88 0.78
C ILE A 54 6.00 6.36 0.58
N VAL A 55 6.79 5.63 1.36
CA VAL A 55 6.85 4.17 1.34
C VAL A 55 5.89 3.60 2.38
N VAL A 56 5.05 2.65 1.96
CA VAL A 56 4.14 1.95 2.88
C VAL A 56 4.73 0.60 3.23
N TYR A 57 4.82 0.31 4.53
CA TYR A 57 5.28 -0.96 5.07
C TYR A 57 4.09 -1.71 5.67
N ASP A 58 4.07 -3.02 5.50
CA ASP A 58 3.12 -3.89 6.20
C ASP A 58 3.59 -4.18 7.65
N GLY A 59 2.83 -5.00 8.36
CA GLY A 59 3.11 -5.39 9.74
C GLY A 59 4.39 -6.23 9.91
N SER A 60 4.96 -6.77 8.82
CA SER A 60 6.24 -7.46 8.82
C SER A 60 7.43 -6.53 8.56
N GLY A 61 7.18 -5.26 8.25
CA GLY A 61 8.22 -4.34 7.79
C GLY A 61 8.59 -4.55 6.33
N THR A 62 7.75 -5.24 5.54
CA THR A 62 7.96 -5.38 4.10
C THR A 62 7.42 -4.12 3.40
N PRO A 63 8.21 -3.42 2.56
CA PRO A 63 7.72 -2.29 1.80
C PRO A 63 6.81 -2.74 0.66
N TRP A 64 5.75 -1.99 0.39
CA TRP A 64 4.85 -2.21 -0.73
C TRP A 64 5.63 -2.13 -2.06
N ARG A 65 5.27 -3.01 -3.00
CA ARG A 65 5.84 -3.02 -4.35
C ARG A 65 4.74 -3.19 -5.38
N GLU A 66 4.91 -2.49 -6.49
CA GLU A 66 4.02 -2.49 -7.64
C GLU A 66 4.22 -3.78 -8.47
N ARG A 67 4.03 -4.95 -7.86
CA ARG A 67 4.05 -6.27 -8.52
C ARG A 67 3.17 -7.27 -7.76
N ALA A 68 2.33 -7.99 -8.50
CA ALA A 68 1.88 -9.30 -8.07
C ALA A 68 3.13 -10.16 -7.82
N GLN A 69 3.31 -10.72 -6.63
CA GLN A 69 4.37 -11.70 -6.39
C GLN A 69 4.07 -12.97 -7.22
N ILE A 70 4.54 -12.98 -8.47
CA ILE A 70 4.85 -14.22 -9.17
C ILE A 70 6.36 -14.29 -9.26
N ARG A 71 6.97 -15.02 -8.32
CA ARG A 71 8.17 -15.79 -8.60
C ARG A 71 7.95 -17.20 -8.08
N ARG A 72 7.29 -18.03 -8.90
CA ARG A 72 7.60 -19.47 -8.92
C ARG A 72 9.05 -19.59 -9.35
N GLY A 73 9.89 -20.07 -8.46
CA GLY A 73 11.32 -20.18 -8.70
C GLY A 73 11.98 -21.11 -7.70
N ARG A 74 11.54 -22.36 -7.66
CA ARG A 74 12.43 -23.53 -7.57
C ARG A 74 11.70 -24.78 -8.04
#